data_AF-A0A3D5AVC9-F1
#
_entry.id   AF-A0A3D5AVC9-F1
#
_cell.length_a   1.000
_cell.length_b   1.000
_cell.length_c   1.000
_cell.angle_alpha   90.00
_cell.angle_beta   90.00
_cell.angle_gamma   90.00
#
_symmetry.space_group_name_H-M   'P 1'
#
loop_
_entity.id
_entity.type
_entity.pdbx_description
1 polymer ?
#
loop_
_entity_poly.entity_id
_entity_poly.type
_entity_poly.pdbx_seq_one_letter_code
_entity_poly.pdbx_strand_id
1 'polypeptide(L)' 'RPMMYLALSYDHRLIDGRDAVLGLVAIKEELEDPARLLLDV' A
#
# COMPACT_ATOMS: atom_id res chain seq x y z
N ARG A 1 19.45 -4.91 -1.23
CA ARG A 1 18.44 -4.26 -0.36
C ARG A 1 17.56 -5.36 0.21
N PRO A 2 17.21 -5.34 1.51
CA PRO A 2 16.25 -6.29 2.06
C PRO A 2 14.90 -6.17 1.33
N MET A 3 14.22 -7.30 1.13
CA MET A 3 12.92 -7.40 0.44
C MET A 3 11.88 -7.97 1.41
N MET A 4 10.64 -7.48 1.32
CA MET A 4 9.49 -7.92 2.10
C MET A 4 8.30 -8.17 1.16
N TYR A 5 7.55 -9.25 1.40
CA TYR A 5 6.33 -9.57 0.65
C TYR A 5 5.10 -9.11 1.42
N LEU A 6 4.18 -8.43 0.72
CA LEU A 6 2.90 -7.97 1.24
C LEU A 6 1.76 -8.64 0.45
N ALA A 7 0.66 -8.97 1.13
CA ALA A 7 -0.54 -9.50 0.51
C ALA A 7 -1.76 -8.75 1.04
N LEU A 8 -2.63 -8.31 0.13
CA LEU A 8 -3.90 -7.66 0.45
C LEU A 8 -5.04 -8.50 -0.11
N SER A 9 -5.90 -8.99 0.76
CA SER A 9 -7.19 -9.57 0.40
C SER A 9 -8.29 -8.54 0.63
N TYR A 10 -9.20 -8.39 -0.32
CA TYR A 10 -10.28 -7.41 -0.28
C TYR A 10 -11.58 -8.01 -0.81
N ASP A 11 -12.70 -7.40 -0.43
CA ASP A 11 -14.02 -7.80 -0.93
C ASP A 11 -14.27 -7.15 -2.30
N HIS A 12 -14.15 -7.94 -3.37
CA HIS A 12 -14.37 -7.50 -4.76
C HIS A 12 -15.78 -6.97 -5.05
N ARG A 13 -16.76 -7.24 -4.18
CA ARG A 13 -18.12 -6.69 -4.33
C ARG A 13 -18.19 -5.22 -3.96
N LEU A 14 -17.21 -4.74 -3.17
CA LEU A 14 -17.16 -3.40 -2.60
C LEU A 14 -15.98 -2.59 -3.10
N ILE A 15 -14.83 -3.24 -3.32
CA ILE A 15 -13.57 -2.59 -3.71
C ILE A 15 -13.15 -3.10 -5.08
N ASP A 16 -12.88 -2.17 -6.00
CA ASP A 16 -12.33 -2.50 -7.31
C ASP A 16 -10.84 -2.88 -7.24
N GLY A 17 -10.37 -3.66 -8.20
CA GLY A 17 -8.97 -4.07 -8.26
C GLY A 17 -8.00 -2.90 -8.39
N ARG A 18 -8.40 -1.79 -9.02
CA ARG A 18 -7.60 -0.57 -9.05
C ARG A 18 -7.37 -0.02 -7.65
N ASP A 19 -8.43 0.14 -6.87
CA ASP A 19 -8.37 0.75 -5.53
C ASP A 19 -7.56 -0.13 -4.57
N ALA A 20 -7.73 -1.45 -4.66
CA ALA A 20 -6.93 -2.39 -3.88
C ALA A 20 -5.42 -2.32 -4.23
N VAL A 21 -5.08 -2.23 -5.52
CA VAL A 21 -3.68 -2.10 -5.96
C VAL A 21 -3.09 -0.76 -5.51
N LEU A 22 -3.82 0.34 -5.70
CA LEU A 22 -3.37 1.66 -5.26
C LEU A 22 -3.15 1.72 -3.74
N GLY A 23 -4.06 1.13 -2.95
CA GLY A 23 -3.90 1.02 -1.51
C GLY A 23 -2.67 0.20 -1.10
N LEU A 24 -2.43 -0.95 -1.75
CA LEU A 24 -1.25 -1.77 -1.47
C LEU A 24 0.06 -1.05 -1.85
N VAL A 25 0.07 -0.30 -2.95
CA VAL A 25 1.21 0.53 -3.37
C VAL A 25 1.47 1.64 -2.37
N ALA A 26 0.43 2.34 -1.90
CA ALA A 26 0.57 3.38 -0.88
C ALA A 26 1.21 2.81 0.40
N ILE A 27 0.73 1.67 0.90
CA ILE A 27 1.34 0.98 2.06
C ILE A 27 2.80 0.64 1.80
N LYS A 28 3.14 0.13 0.61
CA LYS A 28 4.53 -0.18 0.23
C LYS A 28 5.41 1.07 0.28
N GLU A 29 4.92 2.20 -0.22
CA GLU A 29 5.67 3.47 -0.26
C GLU A 29 5.91 4.03 1.14
N GLU A 30 4.91 4.03 2.02
CA GLU A 30 5.08 4.49 3.41
C GLU A 30 6.05 3.62 4.22
N LEU A 31 6.12 2.32 3.92
CA LEU A 31 7.08 1.39 4.55
C LEU A 31 8.50 1.55 3.99
N GLU A 32 8.65 1.95 2.73
CA GLU A 32 9.95 2.20 2.09
C GLU A 32 10.52 3.58 2.46
N ASP A 33 9.66 4.59 2.67
CA ASP A 33 10.05 5.94 3.08
C ASP A 33 9.14 6.48 4.21
N PRO A 34 9.42 6.12 5.48
CA PRO A 34 8.59 6.52 6.63
C PRO A 34 8.54 8.03 6.88
N ALA A 35 9.40 8.82 6.23
CA ALA A 35 9.36 10.28 6.34
C ALA A 35 8.09 10.87 5.71
N ARG A 36 7.48 10.18 4.73
CA ARG A 36 6.21 10.58 4.12
C ARG A 36 5.06 10.60 5.13
N LEU A 37 4.93 9.57 5.96
CA LEU A 37 4.00 9.53 7.09
C LEU A 37 4.13 10.73 8.04
N LEU A 38 5.35 11.26 8.22
CA LEU A 38 5.60 12.38 9.13
C LEU A 38 5.32 13.75 8.48
N LEU A 39 5.42 13.83 7.16
CA LEU A 39 5.32 15.07 6.41
C LEU A 39 3.93 15.28 5.78
N ASP A 40 3.07 14.24 5.76
CA ASP A 40 1.72 14.26 5.19
C ASP A 40 1.70 14.75 3.71
N VAL A 41 2.73 14.35 2.95
CA VAL A 41 2.96 14.68 1.52
C VAL A 41 3.09 13.44 0.66
#